data_AF-A0AAU3C2Q5-F1
#
_entry.id   AF-A0AAU3C2Q5-F1
#
_cell.length_a   1.000
_cell.length_b   1.000
_cell.length_c   1.000
_cell.angle_alpha   90.00
_cell.angle_beta   90.00
_cell.angle_gamma   90.00
#
_symmetry.space_group_name_H-M   'P 1'
#
loop_
_entity.id
_entity.type
_entity.pdbx_description
1 polymer ?
#
loop_
_entity_poly.entity_id
_entity_poly.type
_entity_poly.pdbx_seq_one_letter_code
_entity_poly.pdbx_strand_id
1 'polypeptide(L)'
;MACRISELVIDAADADRLAAFWSEVLGYVELGREDDGSIEIGPPDVGFGGLQPTLVLSPSSAPRTGKLRLHIDVNATDRDQDAELERLLALGARPADVGQTGTESWHVLSDPEGNEFCLLRTRLQPL
;
A
#
# COMPACT_ATOMS: atom_id res chain seq x y z
N MET A 1 22.77 -15.12 1.45
CA MET A 1 22.17 -13.78 1.25
C MET A 1 22.70 -12.86 2.34
N ALA A 2 23.00 -11.60 2.02
CA ALA A 2 23.52 -10.65 3.01
C ALA A 2 22.41 -9.81 3.68
N CYS A 3 21.39 -9.37 2.93
CA CYS A 3 20.25 -8.60 3.42
C CYS A 3 18.95 -8.95 2.67
N ARG A 4 17.80 -8.61 3.27
CA ARG A 4 16.45 -8.62 2.68
C ARG A 4 15.66 -7.42 3.22
N ILE A 5 14.63 -6.97 2.52
CA ILE A 5 13.71 -5.95 3.03
C ILE A 5 12.81 -6.61 4.08
N SER A 6 12.77 -6.06 5.29
CA SER A 6 11.91 -6.54 6.37
C SER A 6 10.62 -5.74 6.47
N GLU A 7 10.73 -4.41 6.39
CA GLU A 7 9.64 -3.47 6.60
C GLU A 7 9.84 -2.22 5.74
N LEU A 8 8.75 -1.50 5.48
CA LEU A 8 8.76 -0.17 4.88
C LEU A 8 7.96 0.77 5.79
N VAL A 9 8.53 1.93 6.10
CA VAL A 9 7.88 2.93 6.96
C VAL A 9 7.29 4.03 6.08
N ILE A 10 6.01 4.34 6.30
CA ILE A 10 5.29 5.42 5.62
C ILE A 10 4.79 6.39 6.70
N ASP A 11 5.22 7.64 6.60
CA ASP A 11 4.67 8.72 7.43
C ASP A 11 3.20 8.95 7.08
N ALA A 12 2.34 9.00 8.11
CA ALA A 12 0.89 9.13 7.97
C ALA A 12 0.37 10.31 8.80
N ALA A 13 -0.52 11.10 8.23
CA ALA A 13 -1.29 12.09 8.98
C ALA A 13 -2.37 11.41 9.86
N ASP A 14 -2.91 10.28 9.39
CA ASP A 14 -3.89 9.43 10.05
C ASP A 14 -3.48 7.97 9.87
N ALA A 15 -2.62 7.48 10.78
CA ALA A 15 -2.05 6.14 10.72
C ALA A 15 -3.12 5.04 10.73
N ASP A 16 -4.20 5.20 11.50
CA ASP A 16 -5.30 4.23 11.56
C ASP A 16 -6.01 4.11 10.22
N ARG A 17 -6.34 5.24 9.58
CA ARG A 17 -6.99 5.23 8.28
C ARG A 17 -6.10 4.61 7.20
N LEU A 18 -4.81 4.92 7.23
CA LEU A 18 -3.86 4.42 6.25
C LEU A 18 -3.59 2.93 6.44
N ALA A 19 -3.46 2.47 7.69
CA ALA A 19 -3.31 1.06 8.04
C ALA A 19 -4.53 0.24 7.61
N ALA A 20 -5.75 0.74 7.86
CA ALA A 20 -6.98 0.08 7.43
C ALA A 20 -7.06 -0.06 5.91
N PHE A 21 -6.73 1.01 5.16
CA PHE A 21 -6.71 0.98 3.71
C PHE A 21 -5.70 -0.05 3.19
N TRP A 22 -4.43 0.03 3.60
CA TRP A 22 -3.39 -0.87 3.10
C TRP A 22 -3.58 -2.33 3.55
N SER A 23 -4.21 -2.56 4.70
CA SER A 23 -4.62 -3.91 5.13
C SER A 23 -5.59 -4.54 4.12
N GLU A 24 -6.61 -3.80 3.70
CA GLU A 24 -7.58 -4.27 2.70
C GLU A 24 -6.98 -4.40 1.29
N VAL A 25 -6.01 -3.56 0.92
CA VAL A 25 -5.31 -3.66 -0.37
C VAL A 25 -4.45 -4.92 -0.43
N LEU A 26 -3.66 -5.18 0.62
CA LEU A 26 -2.63 -6.23 0.62
C LEU A 26 -3.09 -7.56 1.24
N GLY A 27 -4.30 -7.59 1.84
CA GLY A 27 -4.74 -8.72 2.66
C GLY A 27 -3.91 -8.87 3.94
N TYR A 28 -3.40 -7.75 4.45
CA TYR A 28 -2.58 -7.70 5.67
C TYR A 28 -3.45 -7.56 6.92
N VAL A 29 -2.87 -7.86 8.08
CA VAL A 29 -3.47 -7.67 9.41
C VAL A 29 -2.58 -6.80 10.28
N GLU A 30 -3.17 -6.12 11.26
CA GLU A 30 -2.41 -5.40 12.29
C GLU A 30 -1.60 -6.41 13.13
N LEU A 31 -0.27 -6.20 13.18
CA LEU A 31 0.66 -7.02 13.95
C LEU A 31 0.93 -6.41 15.33
N GLY A 32 0.88 -5.09 15.44
CA GLY A 32 1.16 -4.39 16.68
C GLY A 32 1.12 -2.87 16.54
N ARG A 33 1.22 -2.22 17.70
CA ARG A 33 1.29 -0.76 17.83
C ARG A 33 2.42 -0.38 18.78
N GLU A 34 3.11 0.69 18.44
CA GLU A 34 4.18 1.28 19.25
C GLU A 34 3.66 2.44 20.10
N ASP A 35 4.41 2.82 21.14
CA ASP A 35 4.04 3.90 22.08
C ASP A 35 3.91 5.28 21.40
N ASP A 36 4.57 5.47 20.25
CA ASP A 36 4.49 6.69 19.46
C ASP A 36 3.25 6.75 18.54
N GLY A 37 2.41 5.71 18.58
CA GLY A 37 1.20 5.57 17.77
C GLY A 37 1.44 4.93 16.41
N SER A 38 2.66 4.47 16.10
CA SER A 38 2.94 3.71 14.88
C SER A 38 2.17 2.40 14.87
N ILE A 39 1.69 2.02 13.68
CA ILE A 39 0.93 0.78 13.46
C ILE A 39 1.69 -0.08 12.45
N GLU A 40 2.05 -1.31 12.82
CA GLU A 40 2.62 -2.27 11.89
C GLU A 40 1.53 -3.20 11.35
N ILE A 41 1.47 -3.33 10.02
CA ILE A 41 0.62 -4.29 9.32
C ILE A 41 1.47 -5.25 8.49
N GLY A 42 1.04 -6.51 8.40
CA GLY A 42 1.80 -7.52 7.66
C GLY A 42 0.97 -8.72 7.23
N PRO A 43 1.60 -9.68 6.50
CA PRO A 43 0.92 -10.90 6.08
C PRO A 43 0.36 -11.66 7.29
N PRO A 44 -0.85 -12.23 7.19
CA PRO A 44 -1.41 -13.06 8.26
C PRO A 44 -0.49 -14.25 8.54
N ASP A 45 -0.47 -14.70 9.79
CA ASP A 45 0.29 -15.84 10.34
C ASP A 45 1.83 -15.71 10.34
N VAL A 46 2.41 -15.13 9.29
CA VAL A 46 3.87 -15.00 9.14
C VAL A 46 4.39 -13.71 9.79
N GLY A 47 3.66 -12.60 9.60
CA GLY A 47 4.04 -11.29 10.12
C GLY A 47 5.45 -10.84 9.71
N PHE A 48 6.15 -10.18 10.62
CA PHE A 48 7.53 -9.71 10.41
C PHE A 48 8.47 -10.87 10.10
N GLY A 49 9.29 -10.67 9.07
CA GLY A 49 10.34 -11.62 8.72
C GLY A 49 9.91 -12.70 7.72
N GLY A 50 8.72 -12.62 7.13
CA GLY A 50 8.30 -13.39 5.95
C GLY A 50 9.01 -12.99 4.64
N LEU A 51 8.56 -13.55 3.51
CA LEU A 51 9.05 -13.16 2.18
C LEU A 51 8.54 -11.79 1.74
N GLN A 52 7.35 -11.40 2.21
CA GLN A 52 6.80 -10.06 2.01
C GLN A 52 7.22 -9.14 3.16
N PRO A 53 7.59 -7.89 2.88
CA PRO A 53 7.85 -6.91 3.93
C PRO A 53 6.54 -6.48 4.62
N THR A 54 6.65 -6.10 5.88
CA THR A 54 5.57 -5.41 6.60
C THR A 54 5.52 -3.93 6.23
N LEU A 55 4.41 -3.25 6.52
CA LEU A 55 4.30 -1.80 6.43
C LEU A 55 4.11 -1.21 7.83
N VAL A 56 4.89 -0.18 8.15
CA VAL A 56 4.74 0.60 9.39
C VAL A 56 4.18 1.96 9.03
N LEU A 57 3.01 2.29 9.58
CA LEU A 57 2.33 3.56 9.38
C LEU A 57 2.67 4.44 10.59
N SER A 58 3.56 5.40 10.39
CA SER A 58 4.15 6.22 11.46
C SER A 58 3.45 7.58 11.53
N PRO A 59 2.78 7.94 12.64
CA PRO A 59 2.14 9.24 12.79
C PRO A 59 3.12 10.40 12.60
N SER A 60 2.74 11.37 11.77
CA SER A 60 3.52 12.59 11.56
C SER A 60 2.65 13.83 11.61
N SER A 61 2.99 14.76 12.50
CA SER A 61 2.37 16.09 12.57
C SER A 61 2.84 17.05 11.47
N ALA A 62 3.83 16.63 10.67
CA ALA A 62 4.34 17.35 9.52
C ALA A 62 3.97 16.55 8.26
N PRO A 63 2.69 16.58 7.83
CA PRO A 63 2.24 15.77 6.71
C PRO A 63 3.10 16.05 5.48
N ARG A 64 3.48 14.97 4.80
CA ARG A 64 4.34 15.02 3.63
C ARG A 64 3.74 15.96 2.59
N THR A 65 4.51 16.98 2.17
CA THR A 65 4.11 17.86 1.07
C THR A 65 4.74 17.36 -0.24
N GLY A 66 3.92 17.10 -1.27
CA GLY A 66 4.38 16.65 -2.59
C GLY A 66 4.20 15.15 -2.85
N LYS A 67 5.11 14.52 -3.60
CA LYS A 67 5.04 13.10 -4.02
C LYS A 67 5.81 12.16 -3.08
N LEU A 68 5.25 10.97 -2.81
CA LEU A 68 5.94 9.95 -2.01
C LEU A 68 7.17 9.52 -2.81
N ARG A 69 8.35 9.57 -2.19
CA ARG A 69 9.62 9.21 -2.88
C ARG A 69 9.82 7.70 -3.02
N LEU A 70 8.88 6.93 -2.49
CA LEU A 70 8.69 5.49 -2.69
C LEU A 70 7.55 5.30 -3.70
N HIS A 71 7.73 4.38 -4.64
CA HIS A 71 6.71 3.94 -5.58
C HIS A 71 6.31 2.52 -5.23
N ILE A 72 5.01 2.29 -4.99
CA ILE A 72 4.48 0.97 -4.67
C ILE A 72 3.67 0.48 -5.87
N ASP A 73 4.02 -0.70 -6.36
CA ASP A 73 3.27 -1.41 -7.39
C ASP A 73 2.51 -2.57 -6.75
N VAL A 74 1.23 -2.68 -7.05
CA VAL A 74 0.38 -3.81 -6.65
C VAL A 74 -0.18 -4.51 -7.87
N ASN A 75 -0.47 -5.79 -7.70
CA ASN A 75 -1.04 -6.64 -8.71
C ASN A 75 -2.25 -7.35 -8.11
N ALA A 76 -3.34 -7.46 -8.88
CA ALA A 76 -4.43 -8.36 -8.52
C ALA A 76 -3.89 -9.80 -8.40
N THR A 77 -4.50 -10.61 -7.54
CA THR A 77 -4.13 -12.01 -7.34
C THR A 77 -5.25 -12.99 -7.66
N ASP A 78 -6.51 -12.60 -7.42
CA ASP A 78 -7.68 -13.47 -7.53
C ASP A 78 -8.73 -12.99 -8.56
N ARG A 79 -8.60 -11.76 -9.07
CA ARG A 79 -9.49 -11.14 -10.06
C ARG A 79 -8.71 -10.44 -11.18
N ASP A 80 -9.41 -9.91 -12.16
CA ASP A 80 -8.79 -9.10 -13.22
C ASP A 80 -8.50 -7.66 -12.75
N GLN A 81 -7.76 -6.92 -13.58
CA GLN A 81 -7.33 -5.55 -13.25
C GLN A 81 -8.53 -4.59 -13.10
N ASP A 82 -9.57 -4.73 -13.92
CA ASP A 82 -10.72 -3.82 -13.92
C ASP A 82 -11.56 -4.02 -12.65
N ALA A 83 -11.84 -5.28 -12.29
CA ALA A 83 -12.55 -5.60 -11.05
C ALA A 83 -11.76 -5.18 -9.80
N GLU A 84 -10.42 -5.31 -9.82
CA GLU A 84 -9.60 -4.84 -8.72
C GLU A 84 -9.55 -3.32 -8.65
N LEU A 85 -9.49 -2.63 -9.79
CA LEU A 85 -9.59 -1.17 -9.84
C LEU A 85 -10.89 -0.68 -9.20
N GLU A 86 -12.03 -1.27 -9.56
CA GLU A 86 -13.33 -0.94 -8.97
C GLU A 86 -13.33 -1.12 -7.44
N ARG A 87 -12.74 -2.22 -6.95
CA ARG A 87 -12.62 -2.46 -5.50
C ARG A 87 -11.74 -1.43 -4.82
N LEU A 88 -10.56 -1.14 -5.36
CA LEU A 88 -9.65 -0.16 -4.76
C LEU A 88 -10.29 1.23 -4.67
N LEU A 89 -11.04 1.63 -5.70
CA LEU A 89 -11.81 2.87 -5.68
C LEU A 89 -12.90 2.85 -4.59
N ALA A 90 -13.59 1.73 -4.40
CA ALA A 90 -14.58 1.56 -3.33
C ALA A 90 -13.96 1.60 -1.92
N LEU A 91 -12.70 1.16 -1.77
CA LEU A 91 -11.93 1.26 -0.51
C LEU A 91 -11.43 2.68 -0.22
N GLY A 92 -11.56 3.62 -1.18
CA GLY A 92 -11.18 5.01 -1.01
C GLY A 92 -9.92 5.42 -1.76
N ALA A 93 -9.36 4.56 -2.62
CA ALA A 93 -8.34 4.99 -3.57
C ALA A 93 -8.93 6.00 -4.56
N ARG A 94 -8.09 6.90 -5.08
CA ARG A 94 -8.49 7.90 -6.08
C ARG A 94 -7.58 7.83 -7.30
N PRO A 95 -8.08 7.96 -8.54
CA PRO A 95 -7.22 8.11 -9.70
C PRO A 95 -6.25 9.28 -9.50
N ALA A 96 -4.99 9.06 -9.83
CA ALA A 96 -3.95 10.08 -9.78
C ALA A 96 -3.42 10.32 -11.21
N ASP A 97 -3.18 11.58 -11.56
CA ASP A 97 -2.59 11.96 -12.83
C ASP A 97 -1.14 12.38 -12.64
N VAL A 98 -0.24 11.59 -13.22
CA VAL A 98 1.20 11.84 -13.23
C VAL A 98 1.73 12.02 -14.65
N GLY A 99 0.84 12.31 -15.61
CA GLY A 99 1.16 12.48 -17.02
C GLY A 99 1.01 11.20 -17.86
N GLN A 100 0.29 10.19 -17.35
CA GLN A 100 -0.05 9.01 -18.14
C GLN A 100 -1.03 9.36 -19.27
N THR A 101 -0.94 8.61 -20.38
CA THR A 101 -1.73 8.85 -21.60
C THR A 101 -3.03 8.06 -21.68
N GLY A 102 -3.21 7.08 -20.80
CA GLY A 102 -4.32 6.11 -20.81
C GLY A 102 -4.04 4.88 -21.68
N THR A 103 -2.82 4.72 -22.21
CA THR A 103 -2.38 3.55 -22.98
C THR A 103 -1.47 2.61 -22.19
N GLU A 104 -1.08 3.04 -21.00
CA GLU A 104 -0.23 2.32 -20.08
C GLU A 104 -0.92 1.03 -19.59
N SER A 105 -0.12 0.03 -19.23
CA SER A 105 -0.63 -1.24 -18.69
C SER A 105 -0.95 -1.16 -17.18
N TRP A 106 -1.03 0.03 -16.60
CA TRP A 106 -1.30 0.22 -15.19
C TRP A 106 -2.21 1.43 -14.96
N HIS A 107 -2.91 1.40 -13.83
CA HIS A 107 -3.63 2.57 -13.32
C HIS A 107 -2.82 3.21 -12.21
N VAL A 108 -2.61 4.51 -12.29
CA VAL A 108 -2.02 5.28 -11.20
C VAL A 108 -3.14 5.73 -10.27
N LEU A 109 -3.05 5.32 -9.02
CA LEU A 109 -3.98 5.63 -7.96
C LEU A 109 -3.25 6.37 -6.84
N SER A 110 -4.02 6.97 -5.96
CA SER A 110 -3.55 7.50 -4.69
C SER A 110 -4.36 6.89 -3.56
N ASP A 111 -3.67 6.62 -2.45
CA ASP A 111 -4.30 6.21 -1.20
C ASP A 111 -5.08 7.37 -0.54
N PRO A 112 -5.74 7.16 0.60
CA PRO A 112 -6.52 8.20 1.25
C PRO A 112 -5.77 9.48 1.63
N GLU A 113 -4.44 9.42 1.74
CA GLU A 113 -3.56 10.57 2.04
C GLU A 113 -2.90 11.17 0.79
N GLY A 114 -3.17 10.63 -0.40
CA GLY A 114 -2.59 11.13 -1.63
C GLY A 114 -1.24 10.51 -1.99
N ASN A 115 -0.82 9.43 -1.32
CA ASN A 115 0.39 8.70 -1.75
C ASN A 115 0.08 7.90 -3.01
N GLU A 116 0.83 8.15 -4.08
CA GLU A 116 0.65 7.49 -5.37
C GLU A 116 1.16 6.04 -5.35
N PHE A 117 0.40 5.14 -5.95
CA PHE A 117 0.75 3.74 -6.19
C PHE A 117 0.14 3.26 -7.52
N CYS A 118 0.65 2.18 -8.11
CA CYS A 118 0.10 1.65 -9.36
C CYS A 118 -0.55 0.28 -9.16
N LEU A 119 -1.73 0.10 -9.79
CA LEU A 119 -2.31 -1.21 -10.04
C LEU A 119 -1.86 -1.69 -11.44
N LEU A 120 -0.96 -2.66 -11.47
CA LEU A 120 -0.41 -3.23 -12.70
C LEU A 120 -1.35 -4.28 -13.32
N ARG A 121 -1.30 -4.44 -14.66
CA ARG A 121 -2.15 -5.38 -15.40
C ARG A 121 -1.86 -6.86 -15.11
N THR A 122 -0.60 -7.21 -14.86
CA THR A 122 -0.21 -8.60 -14.65
C THR A 122 -0.88 -9.13 -13.39
N ARG A 123 -1.49 -10.31 -13.45
CA ARG A 123 -1.97 -11.01 -12.26
C ARG A 123 -0.85 -11.84 -11.65
N LEU A 124 -0.66 -11.75 -10.34
CA LEU A 124 0.27 -12.61 -9.61
C LEU A 124 -0.46 -13.79 -8.97
N GLN A 125 0.27 -14.87 -8.68
CA GLN A 125 -0.27 -15.92 -7.83
C GLN A 125 -0.28 -15.42 -6.37
N PRO A 126 -1.31 -15.74 -5.57
CA PRO A 126 -1.24 -15.57 -4.13
C PRO A 126 -0.01 -16.29 -3.57
N LEU A 127 0.59 -15.71 -2.52
CA LEU A 127 1.71 -16.32 -1.79
C LEU A 127 1.22 -17.38 -0.80
#